data_AF-E9RTW9-F1
#
_entry.id   AF-E9RTW9-F1
#
_cell.length_a   1.000
_cell.length_b   1.000
_cell.length_c   1.000
_cell.angle_alpha   90.00
_cell.angle_beta   90.00
_cell.angle_gamma   90.00
#
_symmetry.space_group_name_H-M   'P 1'
#
loop_
_entity.id
_entity.type
_entity.pdbx_description
1 polymer ?
#
loop_
_entity_poly.entity_id
_entity_poly.type
_entity_poly.pdbx_seq_one_letter_code
_entity_poly.pdbx_strand_id
1 'polypeptide(L)'
;MTHTDGHNCSGNIHTHIVINSVRKEAVKRQPYMDKPHEEIAGYKHRSTNKFLNYFKKEIMDMCIQEGLHQVDLLSPAETKITPAEYMAQKSGQKKLEETNKKIIADGLKPNATMFQTQKQELRNAIEECSSHSKSFQEFQSLLFEKYQISVIEERGRYRYLHPDRDKRITEKALGTQYGKEHLEQLFLRKDPITILYVRSHLRLVVDLQKNVKAMQSPGYAHRVKISNLQEMANTIIYVQEHGYNTQTELKDAFSKSQKQLDQATEQLMEMNADLKNINRQIHYTGQYFAQKAIYTEFLKAKNKGRFRKEHTAEIQAYEEARDWLKSFYPDGKMLPIKTLKEQKASLQEQIDQQKSSIRSLKNLTQDLRTVDKNVEAILHNQVPKKQKTQEPEL
;
A
#
# COMPACT_ATOMS: atom_id res chain seq x y z
N MET A 1 24.39 7.53 40.51
CA MET A 1 23.84 7.17 41.83
C MET A 1 22.84 6.05 41.63
N THR A 2 23.00 4.93 42.32
CA THR A 2 22.10 3.76 42.18
C THR A 2 21.27 3.61 43.45
N HIS A 3 19.98 3.35 43.28
CA HIS A 3 19.01 3.19 44.35
C HIS A 3 18.25 1.87 44.17
N THR A 4 17.87 1.25 45.27
CA THR A 4 17.18 -0.05 45.32
C THR A 4 15.73 0.05 45.76
N ASP A 5 15.29 1.23 46.20
CA ASP A 5 13.93 1.49 46.67
C ASP A 5 12.94 1.74 45.51
N GLY A 6 13.42 2.27 44.39
CA GLY A 6 12.56 2.62 43.27
C GLY A 6 11.62 3.79 43.60
N HIS A 7 11.02 4.41 42.58
CA HIS A 7 10.02 5.45 42.84
C HIS A 7 8.82 4.85 43.61
N ASN A 8 8.48 5.41 44.77
CA ASN A 8 7.40 4.96 45.68
C ASN A 8 7.59 3.55 46.27
N CYS A 9 8.82 3.14 46.61
CA CYS A 9 9.10 1.82 47.19
C CYS A 9 8.69 0.66 46.27
N SER A 10 8.78 0.84 44.95
CA SER A 10 8.47 -0.21 43.99
C SER A 10 9.47 -1.37 44.03
N GLY A 11 10.60 -1.21 44.73
CA GLY A 11 11.67 -2.21 44.79
C GLY A 11 12.50 -2.28 43.50
N ASN A 12 12.25 -1.36 42.55
CA ASN A 12 12.99 -1.31 41.30
C ASN A 12 14.37 -0.68 41.52
N ILE A 13 15.40 -1.47 41.22
CA ILE A 13 16.77 -0.96 41.15
C ILE A 13 16.87 0.01 39.97
N HIS A 14 17.30 1.24 40.24
CA HIS A 14 17.48 2.26 39.20
C HIS A 14 18.75 3.07 39.44
N THR A 15 19.34 3.58 38.35
CA THR A 15 20.56 4.37 38.40
C THR A 15 20.35 5.72 37.72
N HIS A 16 20.65 6.80 38.43
CA HIS A 16 20.81 8.13 37.87
C HIS A 16 22.23 8.29 37.32
N ILE A 17 22.32 8.49 36.01
CA ILE A 17 23.57 8.77 35.29
C ILE A 17 23.49 10.21 34.78
N VAL A 18 24.46 11.04 35.17
CA VAL A 18 24.60 12.39 34.65
C VAL A 18 25.69 12.39 33.59
N ILE A 19 25.31 12.71 32.36
CA ILE A 19 26.24 12.80 31.22
C ILE A 19 26.46 14.29 30.92
N ASN A 20 27.71 14.74 30.94
CA ASN A 20 28.02 16.12 30.55
C ASN A 20 27.79 16.27 29.03
N SER A 21 26.98 17.26 28.66
CA SER A 21 26.67 17.54 27.25
C SER A 21 27.86 18.05 26.44
N VAL A 22 28.90 18.58 27.10
CA VAL A 22 30.08 19.14 26.42
C VAL A 22 31.06 18.04 26.03
N ARG A 23 31.48 18.02 24.76
CA ARG A 23 32.52 17.10 24.29
C ARG A 23 33.89 17.56 24.75
N LYS A 24 34.63 16.63 25.35
CA LYS A 24 36.04 16.86 25.71
C LYS A 24 36.96 16.85 24.47
N GLU A 25 36.68 15.96 23.52
CA GLU A 25 37.51 15.72 22.34
C GLU A 25 36.69 15.84 21.06
N ALA A 26 37.36 16.21 19.97
CA ALA A 26 36.75 16.23 18.64
C ALA A 26 36.58 14.80 18.13
N VAL A 27 35.46 14.53 17.49
CA VAL A 27 35.10 13.20 16.98
C VAL A 27 34.74 13.27 15.50
N LYS A 28 34.72 12.13 14.81
CA LYS A 28 34.12 12.08 13.47
C LYS A 28 32.62 12.29 13.59
N ARG A 29 32.07 13.13 12.70
CA ARG A 29 30.63 13.37 12.63
C ARG A 29 29.88 12.07 12.34
N GLN A 30 28.92 11.73 13.18
CA GLN A 30 28.14 10.50 13.08
C GLN A 30 26.75 10.76 12.49
N PRO A 31 26.09 9.74 11.91
CA PRO A 31 24.75 9.91 11.31
C PRO A 31 23.70 10.45 12.27
N TYR A 32 23.83 10.19 13.58
CA TYR A 32 22.89 10.68 14.59
C TYR A 32 23.09 12.16 14.95
N MET A 33 24.19 12.80 14.54
CA MET A 33 24.50 14.20 14.82
C MET A 33 23.84 15.13 13.80
N ASP A 34 22.73 15.74 14.17
CA ASP A 34 21.91 16.60 13.30
C ASP A 34 22.13 18.10 13.53
N LYS A 35 22.94 18.51 14.50
CA LYS A 35 23.23 19.94 14.75
C LYS A 35 24.66 20.31 14.35
N PRO A 36 24.90 21.59 13.97
CA PRO A 36 26.23 22.06 13.65
C PRO A 36 27.19 21.94 14.85
N HIS A 37 28.45 21.63 14.57
CA HIS A 37 29.55 21.61 15.54
C HIS A 37 29.44 20.55 16.66
N GLU A 38 28.48 19.63 16.57
CA GLU A 38 28.36 18.52 17.52
C GLU A 38 29.56 17.57 17.50
N GLU A 39 30.41 17.64 16.49
CA GLU A 39 31.63 16.85 16.34
C GLU A 39 32.89 17.52 16.93
N ILE A 40 32.80 18.80 17.31
CA ILE A 40 33.96 19.63 17.71
C ILE A 40 34.15 19.58 19.24
N ALA A 41 35.41 19.56 19.69
CA ALA A 41 35.76 19.67 21.11
C ALA A 41 35.26 21.00 21.72
N GLY A 42 34.80 20.96 22.97
CA GLY A 42 34.25 22.14 23.66
C GLY A 42 32.80 22.48 23.31
N TYR A 43 32.22 21.85 22.27
CA TYR A 43 30.82 22.06 21.89
C TYR A 43 29.90 21.02 22.54
N LYS A 44 28.62 21.39 22.70
CA LYS A 44 27.59 20.54 23.29
C LYS A 44 27.00 19.60 22.25
N HIS A 45 26.86 18.31 22.58
CA HIS A 45 25.91 17.45 21.88
C HIS A 45 24.49 17.77 22.35
N ARG A 46 23.52 17.71 21.45
CA ARG A 46 22.11 18.02 21.76
C ARG A 46 21.29 16.73 21.81
N SER A 47 20.41 16.62 22.80
CA SER A 47 19.44 15.53 22.91
C SER A 47 18.28 15.71 21.93
N THR A 48 18.59 15.70 20.62
CA THR A 48 17.60 15.75 19.56
C THR A 48 16.86 14.41 19.44
N ASN A 49 15.73 14.38 18.74
CA ASN A 49 15.02 13.12 18.49
C ASN A 49 15.91 12.11 17.75
N LYS A 50 16.78 12.58 16.85
CA LYS A 50 17.70 11.71 16.10
C LYS A 50 18.76 11.09 17.01
N PHE A 51 19.37 11.91 17.88
CA PHE A 51 20.29 11.46 18.92
C PHE A 51 19.62 10.46 19.87
N LEU A 52 18.45 10.80 20.41
CA LEU A 52 17.74 9.95 21.37
C LEU A 52 17.31 8.62 20.76
N ASN A 53 16.83 8.60 19.52
CA ASN A 53 16.46 7.35 18.84
C ASN A 53 17.68 6.46 18.59
N TYR A 54 18.81 7.05 18.18
CA TYR A 54 20.06 6.30 18.04
C TYR A 54 20.49 5.71 19.39
N PHE A 55 20.53 6.54 20.44
CA PHE A 55 20.98 6.11 21.76
C PHE A 55 20.08 5.02 22.38
N LYS A 56 18.76 5.14 22.21
CA LYS A 56 17.80 4.09 22.59
C LYS A 56 18.07 2.78 21.89
N LYS A 57 18.38 2.82 20.59
CA LYS A 57 18.71 1.64 19.80
C LYS A 57 20.00 0.98 20.30
N GLU A 58 21.06 1.76 20.47
CA GLU A 58 22.34 1.23 20.97
C GLU A 58 22.20 0.61 22.37
N ILE A 59 21.46 1.25 23.29
CA ILE A 59 21.17 0.66 24.60
C ILE A 59 20.42 -0.65 24.45
N MET A 60 19.40 -0.67 23.59
CA MET A 60 18.59 -1.86 23.37
C MET A 60 19.44 -3.01 22.81
N ASP A 61 20.28 -2.75 21.82
CA ASP A 61 21.18 -3.71 21.20
C ASP A 61 22.22 -4.23 22.21
N MET A 62 22.80 -3.36 23.05
CA MET A 62 23.71 -3.74 24.12
C MET A 62 23.02 -4.65 25.16
N CYS A 63 21.83 -4.28 25.63
CA CYS A 63 21.11 -5.11 26.61
C CYS A 63 20.77 -6.49 26.04
N ILE A 64 20.35 -6.56 24.78
CA ILE A 64 20.08 -7.84 24.09
C ILE A 64 21.36 -8.67 23.94
N GLN A 65 22.47 -8.04 23.55
CA GLN A 65 23.77 -8.69 23.41
C GLN A 65 24.26 -9.31 24.74
N GLU A 66 24.01 -8.62 25.86
CA GLU A 66 24.33 -9.10 27.21
C GLU A 66 23.27 -10.05 27.80
N GLY A 67 22.26 -10.46 27.01
CA GLY A 67 21.22 -11.40 27.44
C GLY A 67 20.23 -10.83 28.46
N LEU A 68 20.16 -9.50 28.61
CA LEU A 68 19.24 -8.82 29.50
C LEU A 68 17.84 -8.69 28.88
N HIS A 69 16.81 -8.82 29.70
CA HIS A 69 15.44 -8.54 29.26
C HIS A 69 15.29 -7.04 28.95
N GLN A 70 15.01 -6.74 27.69
CA GLN A 70 14.91 -5.36 27.19
C GLN A 70 13.59 -5.14 26.46
N VAL A 71 12.83 -4.15 26.92
CA VAL A 71 11.61 -3.69 26.25
C VAL A 71 11.95 -2.79 25.06
N ASP A 72 11.10 -2.80 24.03
CA ASP A 72 11.28 -1.92 22.87
C ASP A 72 11.16 -0.43 23.29
N LEU A 73 12.23 0.32 23.07
CA LEU A 73 12.32 1.76 23.41
C LEU A 73 11.96 2.68 22.24
N LEU A 74 11.86 2.14 21.02
CA LEU A 74 11.67 2.86 19.78
C LEU A 74 10.20 2.89 19.37
N SER A 75 9.49 1.78 19.52
CA SER A 75 8.07 1.71 19.20
C SER A 75 7.21 2.41 20.26
N PRO A 76 6.08 3.02 19.88
CA PRO A 76 5.11 3.51 20.85
C PRO A 76 4.54 2.35 21.67
N ALA A 77 4.29 2.59 22.96
CA ALA A 77 3.77 1.56 23.87
C ALA A 77 2.40 1.01 23.42
N GLU A 78 2.27 -0.31 23.50
CA GLU A 78 1.03 -1.05 23.24
C GLU A 78 -0.11 -0.57 24.13
N THR A 79 0.17 -0.49 25.43
CA THR A 79 -0.69 0.13 26.43
C THR A 79 0.06 1.30 27.04
N LYS A 80 -0.50 2.51 26.94
CA LYS A 80 0.17 3.72 27.39
C LYS A 80 -0.45 4.24 28.67
N ILE A 81 0.25 4.08 29.79
CA ILE A 81 -0.10 4.65 31.09
C ILE A 81 0.85 5.81 31.38
N THR A 82 0.30 7.02 31.58
CA THR A 82 1.14 8.18 31.92
C THR A 82 1.39 8.25 33.43
N PRO A 83 2.46 8.91 33.90
CA PRO A 83 2.69 9.10 35.34
C PRO A 83 1.50 9.75 36.05
N ALA A 84 0.87 10.75 35.43
CA ALA A 84 -0.32 11.39 35.97
C ALA A 84 -1.51 10.41 36.10
N GLU A 85 -1.69 9.51 35.14
CA GLU A 85 -2.74 8.49 35.17
C GLU A 85 -2.47 7.43 36.24
N TYR A 86 -1.22 6.98 36.35
CA TYR A 86 -0.78 6.08 37.42
C TYR A 86 -1.04 6.68 38.81
N MET A 87 -0.69 7.95 39.02
CA MET A 87 -0.94 8.64 40.29
C MET A 87 -2.43 8.87 40.54
N ALA A 88 -3.22 9.18 39.50
CA ALA A 88 -4.67 9.29 39.61
C ALA A 88 -5.29 7.95 40.06
N GLN A 89 -4.84 6.84 39.48
CA GLN A 89 -5.28 5.50 39.87
C GLN A 89 -4.94 5.19 41.34
N LYS A 90 -3.69 5.43 41.77
CA LYS A 90 -3.26 5.21 43.16
C LYS A 90 -4.04 6.06 44.17
N SER A 91 -4.21 7.35 43.86
CA SER A 91 -4.95 8.27 44.75
C SER A 91 -6.44 7.98 44.80
N GLY A 92 -7.05 7.61 43.67
CA GLY A 92 -8.45 7.19 43.59
C GLY A 92 -8.70 5.89 44.34
N GLN A 93 -7.81 4.90 44.19
CA GLN A 93 -7.86 3.63 44.92
C GLN A 93 -7.85 3.86 46.44
N LYS A 94 -6.94 4.71 46.93
CA LYS A 94 -6.88 5.04 48.36
C LYS A 94 -8.19 5.65 48.88
N LYS A 95 -8.79 6.60 48.15
CA LYS A 95 -10.07 7.20 48.51
C LYS A 95 -11.22 6.19 48.48
N LEU A 96 -11.21 5.28 47.50
CA LEU A 96 -12.20 4.22 47.40
C LEU A 96 -12.09 3.27 48.59
N GLU A 97 -10.89 2.86 48.97
CA GLU A 97 -10.65 2.01 50.14
C GLU A 97 -11.09 2.66 51.45
N GLU A 98 -10.79 3.96 51.64
CA GLU A 98 -11.27 4.74 52.79
C GLU A 98 -12.80 4.79 52.84
N THR A 99 -13.45 4.94 51.69
CA THR A 99 -14.92 4.94 51.58
C THR A 99 -15.50 3.57 51.86
N ASN A 100 -14.92 2.51 51.27
CA ASN A 100 -15.33 1.13 51.47
C ASN A 100 -15.19 0.69 52.92
N LYS A 101 -14.14 1.13 53.63
CA LYS A 101 -13.98 0.88 55.07
C LYS A 101 -15.17 1.43 55.87
N LYS A 102 -15.67 2.62 55.52
CA LYS A 102 -16.86 3.21 56.16
C LYS A 102 -18.13 2.41 55.84
N ILE A 103 -18.34 2.07 54.56
CA ILE A 103 -19.47 1.26 54.10
C ILE A 103 -19.52 -0.10 54.83
N ILE A 104 -18.38 -0.76 55.00
CA ILE A 104 -18.27 -2.03 55.73
C ILE A 104 -18.56 -1.82 57.23
N ALA A 105 -18.07 -0.73 57.83
CA ALA A 105 -18.35 -0.40 59.22
C ALA A 105 -19.85 -0.16 59.47
N ASP A 106 -20.57 0.38 58.47
CA ASP A 106 -22.02 0.56 58.48
C ASP A 106 -22.80 -0.73 58.17
N GLY A 107 -22.11 -1.88 58.05
CA GLY A 107 -22.72 -3.20 57.78
C GLY A 107 -23.15 -3.41 56.32
N LEU A 108 -22.76 -2.53 55.40
CA LEU A 108 -23.11 -2.60 53.98
C LEU A 108 -21.96 -3.20 53.16
N LYS A 109 -22.30 -3.77 51.99
CA LYS A 109 -21.31 -4.30 51.04
C LYS A 109 -20.90 -3.24 50.03
N PRO A 110 -19.60 -2.96 49.84
CA PRO A 110 -19.14 -2.05 48.79
C PRO A 110 -19.50 -2.54 47.38
N ASN A 111 -19.93 -1.61 46.53
CA ASN A 111 -20.27 -1.89 45.14
C ASN A 111 -19.03 -2.08 44.24
N ALA A 112 -17.92 -1.44 44.56
CA ALA A 112 -16.66 -1.55 43.81
C ALA A 112 -15.47 -1.58 44.75
N THR A 113 -14.51 -2.47 44.49
CA THR A 113 -13.29 -2.63 45.29
C THR A 113 -12.03 -2.12 44.58
N MET A 114 -12.11 -1.91 43.27
CA MET A 114 -11.02 -1.37 42.45
C MET A 114 -11.44 -0.08 41.77
N PHE A 115 -10.62 0.95 41.90
CA PHE A 115 -10.78 2.21 41.21
C PHE A 115 -10.24 2.10 39.79
N GLN A 116 -11.08 2.41 38.81
CA GLN A 116 -10.67 2.51 37.41
C GLN A 116 -10.63 3.97 36.98
N THR A 117 -9.63 4.32 36.18
CA THR A 117 -9.62 5.63 35.51
C THR A 117 -10.46 5.55 34.26
N GLN A 118 -11.05 6.67 33.82
CA GLN A 118 -11.82 6.74 32.56
C GLN A 118 -11.04 6.19 31.35
N LYS A 119 -9.71 6.38 31.32
CA LYS A 119 -8.87 5.81 30.27
C LYS A 119 -8.76 4.29 30.38
N GLN A 120 -8.68 3.76 31.59
CA GLN A 120 -8.67 2.31 31.80
C GLN A 120 -10.03 1.69 31.46
N GLU A 121 -11.13 2.35 31.81
CA GLU A 121 -12.48 1.94 31.39
C GLU A 121 -12.60 1.89 29.87
N LEU A 122 -12.09 2.91 29.17
CA LEU A 122 -12.01 2.90 27.71
C LEU A 122 -11.18 1.73 27.18
N ARG A 123 -10.01 1.44 27.75
CA ARG A 123 -9.18 0.31 27.30
C ARG A 123 -9.92 -1.02 27.45
N ASN A 124 -10.53 -1.25 28.61
CA ASN A 124 -11.30 -2.46 28.90
C ASN A 124 -12.48 -2.61 27.92
N ALA A 125 -13.25 -1.53 27.73
CA ALA A 125 -14.40 -1.52 26.81
C ALA A 125 -13.97 -1.76 25.36
N ILE A 126 -12.87 -1.14 24.91
CA ILE A 126 -12.34 -1.33 23.55
C ILE A 126 -11.88 -2.77 23.36
N GLU A 127 -11.13 -3.34 24.31
CA GLU A 127 -10.65 -4.72 24.24
C GLU A 127 -11.83 -5.70 24.14
N GLU A 128 -12.83 -5.53 24.99
CA GLU A 128 -14.01 -6.38 25.02
C GLU A 128 -14.92 -6.22 23.79
N CYS A 129 -15.18 -4.99 23.34
CA CYS A 129 -15.99 -4.79 22.14
C CYS A 129 -15.24 -5.25 20.88
N SER A 130 -13.95 -4.92 20.78
CA SER A 130 -13.15 -5.29 19.62
C SER A 130 -12.99 -6.79 19.46
N SER A 131 -13.05 -7.58 20.54
CA SER A 131 -13.04 -9.05 20.47
C SER A 131 -14.34 -9.64 19.89
N HIS A 132 -15.45 -8.89 19.88
CA HIS A 132 -16.74 -9.36 19.37
C HIS A 132 -17.13 -8.72 18.01
N SER A 133 -16.49 -7.62 17.62
CA SER A 133 -16.79 -6.95 16.36
C SER A 133 -15.99 -7.50 15.17
N LYS A 134 -16.60 -7.50 13.98
CA LYS A 134 -15.99 -7.86 12.69
C LYS A 134 -15.81 -6.66 11.76
N SER A 135 -16.38 -5.51 12.09
CA SER A 135 -16.25 -4.26 11.34
C SER A 135 -16.20 -3.05 12.28
N PHE A 136 -15.77 -1.90 11.75
CA PHE A 136 -15.77 -0.66 12.52
C PHE A 136 -17.19 -0.23 12.92
N GLN A 137 -18.20 -0.43 12.06
CA GLN A 137 -19.59 -0.09 12.34
C GLN A 137 -20.15 -0.94 13.48
N GLU A 138 -19.90 -2.25 13.48
CA GLU A 138 -20.29 -3.14 14.58
C GLU A 138 -19.59 -2.75 15.88
N PHE A 139 -18.29 -2.42 15.81
CA PHE A 139 -17.52 -1.96 16.96
C PHE A 139 -18.06 -0.67 17.55
N GLN A 140 -18.43 0.28 16.69
CA GLN A 140 -19.02 1.54 17.10
C GLN A 140 -20.37 1.35 17.79
N SER A 141 -21.25 0.53 17.21
CA SER A 141 -22.56 0.22 17.79
C SER A 141 -22.42 -0.50 19.13
N LEU A 142 -21.56 -1.50 19.22
CA LEU A 142 -21.37 -2.30 20.44
C LEU A 142 -20.78 -1.47 21.60
N LEU A 143 -19.81 -0.60 21.31
CA LEU A 143 -19.25 0.31 22.31
C LEU A 143 -20.30 1.29 22.85
N PHE A 144 -21.16 1.78 21.96
CA PHE A 144 -22.22 2.71 22.35
C PHE A 144 -23.31 2.01 23.14
N GLU A 145 -23.81 0.87 22.66
CA GLU A 145 -24.88 0.11 23.33
C GLU A 145 -24.48 -0.35 24.74
N LYS A 146 -23.27 -0.88 24.89
CA LYS A 146 -22.85 -1.51 26.16
C LYS A 146 -22.25 -0.53 27.18
N TYR A 147 -21.51 0.47 26.71
CA TYR A 147 -20.77 1.38 27.61
C TYR A 147 -21.11 2.86 27.39
N GLN A 148 -22.00 3.19 26.46
CA GLN A 148 -22.30 4.57 26.06
C GLN A 148 -21.05 5.34 25.60
N ILE A 149 -20.04 4.61 25.09
CA ILE A 149 -18.81 5.17 24.57
C ILE A 149 -18.99 5.42 23.07
N SER A 150 -18.86 6.68 22.65
CA SER A 150 -18.88 7.03 21.23
C SER A 150 -17.47 6.99 20.65
N VAL A 151 -17.25 6.21 19.58
CA VAL A 151 -16.01 6.26 18.77
C VAL A 151 -16.29 6.92 17.42
N ILE A 152 -15.35 7.74 16.96
CA ILE A 152 -15.35 8.30 15.61
C ILE A 152 -13.96 8.17 14.99
N GLU A 153 -13.90 8.12 13.66
CA GLU A 153 -12.68 8.35 12.91
C GLU A 153 -12.56 9.82 12.51
N GLU A 154 -11.45 10.46 12.85
CA GLU A 154 -11.16 11.81 12.41
C GLU A 154 -9.67 11.96 12.06
N ARG A 155 -9.38 12.48 10.86
CA ARG A 155 -8.01 12.62 10.33
C ARG A 155 -7.19 11.32 10.39
N GLY A 156 -7.84 10.18 10.08
CA GLY A 156 -7.22 8.86 10.03
C GLY A 156 -6.91 8.25 11.40
N ARG A 157 -7.57 8.70 12.48
CA ARG A 157 -7.35 8.20 13.85
C ARG A 157 -8.66 7.99 14.58
N TYR A 158 -8.70 7.02 15.48
CA TYR A 158 -9.85 6.83 16.35
C TYR A 158 -9.83 7.78 17.55
N ARG A 159 -11.02 8.32 17.85
CA ARG A 159 -11.28 9.24 18.97
C ARG A 159 -12.48 8.78 19.77
N TYR A 160 -12.27 8.50 21.05
CA TYR A 160 -13.26 7.92 21.97
C TYR A 160 -13.83 8.98 22.90
N LEU A 161 -15.14 9.02 23.08
CA LEU A 161 -15.83 9.85 24.07
C LEU A 161 -16.35 8.95 25.19
N HIS A 162 -15.83 9.15 26.40
CA HIS A 162 -16.38 8.54 27.61
C HIS A 162 -17.67 9.28 28.01
N PRO A 163 -18.71 8.60 28.53
CA PRO A 163 -19.96 9.26 28.93
C PRO A 163 -19.74 10.40 29.93
N ASP A 164 -18.85 10.21 30.90
CA ASP A 164 -18.51 11.23 31.91
C ASP A 164 -17.44 12.24 31.46
N ARG A 165 -17.34 12.53 30.15
CA ARG A 165 -16.32 13.46 29.60
C ARG A 165 -16.85 14.27 28.43
N ASP A 166 -16.59 15.58 28.44
CA ASP A 166 -16.99 16.48 27.33
C ASP A 166 -16.08 16.38 26.09
N LYS A 167 -14.84 15.92 26.28
CA LYS A 167 -13.83 15.87 25.23
C LYS A 167 -13.48 14.44 24.86
N ARG A 168 -13.18 14.21 23.58
CA ARG A 168 -12.68 12.91 23.10
C ARG A 168 -11.22 12.65 23.50
N ILE A 169 -10.91 11.40 23.81
CA ILE A 169 -9.57 10.86 24.03
C ILE A 169 -9.09 10.24 22.72
N THR A 170 -7.85 10.53 22.32
CA THR A 170 -7.26 9.99 21.09
C THR A 170 -6.62 8.64 21.36
N GLU A 171 -6.58 7.77 20.34
CA GLU A 171 -5.87 6.47 20.38
C GLU A 171 -4.44 6.57 20.96
N LYS A 172 -3.67 7.62 20.61
CA LYS A 172 -2.30 7.84 21.11
C LYS A 172 -2.18 8.04 22.63
N ALA A 173 -3.28 8.39 23.29
CA ALA A 173 -3.33 8.53 24.74
C ALA A 173 -3.60 7.19 25.46
N LEU A 174 -4.17 6.21 24.76
CA LEU A 174 -4.51 4.89 25.29
C LEU A 174 -3.41 3.86 25.00
N GLY A 175 -2.81 3.90 23.82
CA GLY A 175 -1.78 2.96 23.35
C GLY A 175 -2.04 2.48 21.92
N THR A 176 -1.08 1.82 21.28
CA THR A 176 -1.22 1.38 19.88
C THR A 176 -2.25 0.28 19.68
N GLN A 177 -2.49 -0.56 20.70
CA GLN A 177 -3.53 -1.61 20.64
C GLN A 177 -4.95 -1.04 20.52
N TYR A 178 -5.16 0.20 20.99
CA TYR A 178 -6.44 0.88 20.96
C TYR A 178 -6.55 1.88 19.80
N GLY A 179 -5.67 1.74 18.80
CA GLY A 179 -5.66 2.58 17.61
C GLY A 179 -6.29 1.92 16.40
N LYS A 180 -6.65 2.75 15.42
CA LYS A 180 -7.28 2.33 14.16
C LYS A 180 -6.56 1.16 13.51
N GLU A 181 -5.25 1.27 13.32
CA GLU A 181 -4.46 0.26 12.59
C GLU A 181 -4.54 -1.12 13.24
N HIS A 182 -4.41 -1.21 14.56
CA HIS A 182 -4.50 -2.48 15.27
C HIS A 182 -5.91 -3.06 15.23
N LEU A 183 -6.92 -2.24 15.49
CA LEU A 183 -8.31 -2.67 15.54
C LEU A 183 -8.83 -3.11 14.17
N GLU A 184 -8.49 -2.41 13.09
CA GLU A 184 -8.84 -2.83 11.74
C GLU A 184 -8.17 -4.14 11.36
N GLN A 185 -6.90 -4.35 11.74
CA GLN A 185 -6.25 -5.64 11.56
C GLN A 185 -6.94 -6.77 12.34
N LEU A 186 -7.42 -6.49 13.56
CA LEU A 186 -8.18 -7.45 14.36
C LEU A 186 -9.52 -7.80 13.70
N PHE A 187 -10.24 -6.81 13.17
CA PHE A 187 -11.50 -7.03 12.47
C PHE A 187 -11.30 -7.87 11.22
N LEU A 188 -10.30 -7.52 10.41
CA LEU A 188 -9.91 -8.29 9.22
C LEU A 188 -9.60 -9.74 9.58
N ARG A 189 -8.81 -10.00 10.63
CA ARG A 189 -8.46 -11.37 11.07
C ARG A 189 -9.64 -12.30 11.32
N LYS A 190 -10.82 -11.78 11.64
CA LYS A 190 -12.01 -12.57 11.95
C LYS A 190 -12.88 -12.91 10.76
N ASP A 191 -12.62 -12.28 9.62
CA ASP A 191 -13.23 -12.64 8.36
C ASP A 191 -12.14 -13.13 7.39
N PRO A 192 -11.87 -14.45 7.37
CA PRO A 192 -10.82 -15.01 6.53
C PRO A 192 -11.03 -14.69 5.05
N ILE A 193 -12.28 -14.53 4.60
CA ILE A 193 -12.61 -14.22 3.20
C ILE A 193 -12.22 -12.78 2.87
N THR A 194 -12.50 -11.82 3.75
CA THR A 194 -12.15 -10.41 3.54
C THR A 194 -10.63 -10.14 3.59
N ILE A 195 -9.86 -10.88 4.40
CA ILE A 195 -8.38 -10.81 4.40
C ILE A 195 -7.80 -11.16 3.02
N LEU A 196 -8.38 -12.17 2.38
CA LEU A 196 -7.95 -12.67 1.07
C LEU A 196 -8.32 -11.66 -0.02
N TYR A 197 -9.47 -10.99 0.10
CA TYR A 197 -10.01 -10.04 -0.88
C TYR A 197 -9.27 -8.67 -0.93
N VAL A 198 -8.81 -8.14 0.21
CA VAL A 198 -8.09 -6.85 0.26
C VAL A 198 -6.61 -6.99 -0.15
N ARG A 199 -6.08 -8.23 -0.14
CA ARG A 199 -4.66 -8.54 -0.40
C ARG A 199 -4.40 -9.37 -1.66
N SER A 200 -5.42 -9.75 -2.43
CA SER A 200 -5.32 -10.60 -3.62
C SER A 200 -4.64 -9.89 -4.81
N HIS A 201 -3.37 -9.54 -4.64
CA HIS A 201 -2.46 -9.43 -5.77
C HIS A 201 -1.85 -10.82 -5.91
N LEU A 202 -2.32 -11.61 -6.88
CA LEU A 202 -1.77 -12.94 -7.14
C LEU A 202 -0.25 -12.81 -7.36
N ARG A 203 0.55 -13.54 -6.58
CA ARG A 203 2.00 -13.61 -6.75
C ARG A 203 2.45 -15.06 -6.90
N LEU A 204 3.64 -15.23 -7.49
CA LEU A 204 4.23 -16.55 -7.67
C LEU A 204 4.65 -17.16 -6.32
N VAL A 205 4.25 -18.41 -6.09
CA VAL A 205 4.75 -19.25 -5.00
C VAL A 205 6.24 -19.54 -5.23
N VAL A 206 7.08 -19.27 -4.22
CA VAL A 206 8.54 -19.37 -4.35
C VAL A 206 9.03 -20.75 -3.93
N ASP A 207 9.79 -21.43 -4.79
CA ASP A 207 10.46 -22.69 -4.45
C ASP A 207 11.55 -22.45 -3.38
N LEU A 208 11.34 -22.97 -2.18
CA LEU A 208 12.26 -22.81 -1.06
C LEU A 208 13.61 -23.48 -1.31
N GLN A 209 13.63 -24.61 -2.03
CA GLN A 209 14.84 -25.40 -2.25
C GLN A 209 15.80 -24.72 -3.25
N LYS A 210 15.26 -23.88 -4.14
CA LYS A 210 16.03 -23.11 -5.12
C LYS A 210 16.35 -21.69 -4.65
N ASN A 211 15.77 -21.24 -3.54
CA ASN A 211 15.98 -19.90 -3.02
C ASN A 211 17.19 -19.85 -2.09
N VAL A 212 18.33 -19.42 -2.64
CA VAL A 212 19.61 -19.31 -1.91
C VAL A 212 19.49 -18.52 -0.60
N LYS A 213 18.69 -17.44 -0.57
CA LYS A 213 18.48 -16.64 0.66
C LYS A 213 17.67 -17.40 1.71
N ALA A 214 16.69 -18.20 1.28
CA ALA A 214 15.93 -19.07 2.18
C ALA A 214 16.77 -20.24 2.71
N MET A 215 17.71 -20.74 1.92
CA MET A 215 18.64 -21.77 2.39
C MET A 215 19.62 -21.25 3.44
N GLN A 216 20.05 -19.99 3.31
CA GLN A 216 21.07 -19.38 4.17
C GLN A 216 20.51 -18.74 5.45
N SER A 217 19.23 -18.38 5.49
CA SER A 217 18.63 -17.64 6.62
C SER A 217 17.33 -18.30 7.11
N PRO A 218 17.32 -18.87 8.33
CA PRO A 218 16.11 -19.48 8.91
C PRO A 218 14.93 -18.51 9.04
N GLY A 219 15.20 -17.25 9.44
CA GLY A 219 14.16 -16.22 9.56
C GLY A 219 13.54 -15.83 8.21
N TYR A 220 14.37 -15.72 7.17
CA TYR A 220 13.86 -15.46 5.81
C TYR A 220 13.10 -16.68 5.27
N ALA A 221 13.60 -17.91 5.50
CA ALA A 221 12.91 -19.14 5.12
C ALA A 221 11.50 -19.21 5.74
N HIS A 222 11.36 -18.86 7.02
CA HIS A 222 10.07 -18.82 7.70
C HIS A 222 9.12 -17.81 7.08
N ARG A 223 9.60 -16.59 6.77
CA ARG A 223 8.80 -15.57 6.07
C ARG A 223 8.35 -16.02 4.68
N VAL A 224 9.21 -16.67 3.92
CA VAL A 224 8.86 -17.20 2.59
C VAL A 224 7.81 -18.32 2.71
N LYS A 225 7.92 -19.21 3.71
CA LYS A 225 6.89 -20.23 3.97
C LYS A 225 5.52 -19.62 4.25
N ILE A 226 5.45 -18.62 5.14
CA ILE A 226 4.18 -17.92 5.43
C ILE A 226 3.63 -17.26 4.17
N SER A 227 4.47 -16.56 3.41
CA SER A 227 4.04 -15.90 2.17
C SER A 227 3.54 -16.92 1.15
N ASN A 228 4.23 -18.04 0.97
CA ASN A 228 3.80 -19.09 0.04
C ASN A 228 2.44 -19.67 0.44
N LEU A 229 2.21 -19.94 1.73
CA LEU A 229 0.91 -20.44 2.20
C LEU A 229 -0.23 -19.45 1.88
N GLN A 230 0.03 -18.15 2.01
CA GLN A 230 -0.93 -17.10 1.62
C GLN A 230 -1.20 -17.12 0.11
N GLU A 231 -0.16 -17.19 -0.71
CA GLU A 231 -0.31 -17.24 -2.17
C GLU A 231 -0.99 -18.53 -2.66
N MET A 232 -0.74 -19.66 -1.99
CA MET A 232 -1.44 -20.91 -2.27
C MET A 232 -2.94 -20.80 -1.98
N ALA A 233 -3.31 -20.19 -0.84
CA ALA A 233 -4.71 -19.94 -0.50
C ALA A 233 -5.38 -19.01 -1.53
N ASN A 234 -4.73 -17.91 -1.89
CA ASN A 234 -5.20 -16.98 -2.92
C ASN A 234 -5.42 -17.69 -4.28
N THR A 235 -4.49 -18.58 -4.64
CA THR A 235 -4.57 -19.37 -5.88
C THR A 235 -5.78 -20.31 -5.87
N ILE A 236 -6.04 -21.01 -4.77
CA ILE A 236 -7.19 -21.92 -4.63
C ILE A 236 -8.52 -21.16 -4.76
N ILE A 237 -8.62 -20.00 -4.11
CA ILE A 237 -9.82 -19.15 -4.18
C ILE A 237 -10.08 -18.70 -5.62
N TYR A 238 -9.04 -18.19 -6.30
CA TYR A 238 -9.18 -17.74 -7.69
C TYR A 238 -9.70 -18.86 -8.60
N VAL A 239 -9.12 -20.06 -8.47
CA VAL A 239 -9.51 -21.25 -9.23
C VAL A 239 -10.97 -21.63 -8.96
N GLN A 240 -11.41 -21.60 -7.69
CA GLN A 240 -12.79 -21.89 -7.31
C GLN A 240 -13.79 -20.84 -7.82
N GLU A 241 -13.48 -19.56 -7.68
CA GLU A 241 -14.34 -18.45 -8.11
C GLU A 241 -14.55 -18.43 -9.62
N HIS A 242 -13.51 -18.75 -10.39
CA HIS A 242 -13.58 -18.80 -11.85
C HIS A 242 -14.05 -20.15 -12.38
N GLY A 243 -14.35 -21.12 -11.50
CA GLY A 243 -14.88 -22.42 -11.86
C GLY A 243 -13.89 -23.30 -12.61
N TYR A 244 -12.59 -23.10 -12.43
CA TYR A 244 -11.56 -23.97 -13.01
C TYR A 244 -11.45 -25.24 -12.17
N ASN A 245 -11.97 -26.35 -12.68
CA ASN A 245 -11.97 -27.62 -11.95
C ASN A 245 -10.75 -28.48 -12.28
N THR A 246 -10.08 -28.19 -13.39
CA THR A 246 -8.89 -28.92 -13.84
C THR A 246 -7.76 -27.98 -14.27
N GLN A 247 -6.52 -28.48 -14.18
CA GLN A 247 -5.35 -27.73 -14.67
C GLN A 247 -5.43 -27.50 -16.19
N THR A 248 -6.04 -28.42 -16.93
CA THR A 248 -6.24 -28.28 -18.38
C THR A 248 -7.16 -27.11 -18.69
N GLU A 249 -8.29 -26.96 -17.99
CA GLU A 249 -9.20 -25.81 -18.15
C GLU A 249 -8.49 -24.48 -17.93
N LEU A 250 -7.62 -24.42 -16.92
CA LEU A 250 -6.83 -23.22 -16.62
C LEU A 250 -5.82 -22.89 -17.73
N LYS A 251 -5.13 -23.92 -18.26
CA LYS A 251 -4.20 -23.76 -19.40
C LYS A 251 -4.90 -23.35 -20.69
N ASP A 252 -6.08 -23.91 -20.94
CA ASP A 252 -6.91 -23.56 -22.09
C ASP A 252 -7.42 -22.11 -21.97
N ALA A 253 -7.86 -21.70 -20.77
CA ALA A 253 -8.25 -20.32 -20.49
C ALA A 253 -7.08 -19.35 -20.68
N PHE A 254 -5.88 -19.70 -20.19
CA PHE A 254 -4.66 -18.92 -20.40
C PHE A 254 -4.31 -18.78 -21.89
N SER A 255 -4.29 -19.89 -22.63
CA SER A 255 -4.01 -19.92 -24.08
C SER A 255 -5.03 -19.09 -24.87
N LYS A 256 -6.33 -19.20 -24.53
CA LYS A 256 -7.39 -18.41 -25.14
C LYS A 256 -7.23 -16.92 -24.86
N SER A 257 -6.96 -16.54 -23.61
CA SER A 257 -6.74 -15.15 -23.20
C SER A 257 -5.53 -14.55 -23.92
N GLN A 258 -4.43 -15.29 -24.02
CA GLN A 258 -3.23 -14.87 -24.75
C GLN A 258 -3.52 -14.63 -26.23
N LYS A 259 -4.23 -15.55 -26.90
CA LYS A 259 -4.63 -15.38 -28.31
C LYS A 259 -5.50 -14.14 -28.51
N GLN A 260 -6.46 -13.90 -27.61
CA GLN A 260 -7.31 -12.70 -27.65
C GLN A 260 -6.49 -11.42 -27.47
N LEU A 261 -5.51 -11.44 -26.57
CA LEU A 261 -4.61 -10.31 -26.35
C LEU A 261 -3.74 -10.03 -27.58
N ASP A 262 -3.21 -11.07 -28.22
CA ASP A 262 -2.40 -10.94 -29.44
C ASP A 262 -3.23 -10.34 -30.58
N GLN A 263 -4.43 -10.88 -30.81
CA GLN A 263 -5.38 -10.37 -31.80
C GLN A 263 -5.79 -8.91 -31.55
N ALA A 264 -6.13 -8.57 -30.29
CA ALA A 264 -6.52 -7.21 -29.94
C ALA A 264 -5.36 -6.22 -30.15
N THR A 265 -4.13 -6.66 -29.87
CA THR A 265 -2.91 -5.87 -30.06
C THR A 265 -2.62 -5.64 -31.55
N GLU A 266 -2.79 -6.66 -32.39
CA GLU A 266 -2.66 -6.56 -33.85
C GLU A 266 -3.70 -5.57 -34.43
N GLN A 267 -4.97 -5.69 -34.04
CA GLN A 267 -6.02 -4.75 -34.42
C GLN A 267 -5.69 -3.30 -34.00
N LEU A 268 -5.12 -3.11 -32.80
CA LEU A 268 -4.68 -1.78 -32.36
C LEU A 268 -3.57 -1.23 -33.27
N MET A 269 -2.65 -2.07 -33.76
CA MET A 269 -1.62 -1.63 -34.70
C MET A 269 -2.22 -1.19 -36.04
N GLU A 270 -3.18 -1.96 -36.58
CA GLU A 270 -3.90 -1.62 -37.81
C GLU A 270 -4.65 -0.29 -37.67
N MET A 271 -5.45 -0.12 -36.60
CA MET A 271 -6.18 1.12 -36.33
C MET A 271 -5.25 2.33 -36.22
N ASN A 272 -4.07 2.19 -35.60
CA ASN A 272 -3.10 3.28 -35.52
C ASN A 272 -2.48 3.61 -36.89
N ALA A 273 -2.28 2.61 -37.75
CA ALA A 273 -1.84 2.83 -39.13
C ALA A 273 -2.90 3.59 -39.93
N ASP A 274 -4.17 3.22 -39.78
CA ASP A 274 -5.30 3.92 -40.41
C ASP A 274 -5.45 5.35 -39.90
N LEU A 275 -5.29 5.58 -38.59
CA LEU A 275 -5.31 6.92 -38.02
C LEU A 275 -4.20 7.80 -38.60
N LYS A 276 -3.00 7.24 -38.81
CA LYS A 276 -1.89 7.92 -39.47
C LYS A 276 -2.22 8.25 -40.93
N ASN A 277 -2.90 7.33 -41.63
CA ASN A 277 -3.35 7.54 -43.00
C ASN A 277 -4.41 8.66 -43.08
N ILE A 278 -5.44 8.62 -42.25
CA ILE A 278 -6.49 9.66 -42.19
C ILE A 278 -5.88 11.03 -41.86
N ASN A 279 -4.92 11.12 -40.93
CA ASN A 279 -4.23 12.38 -40.64
C ASN A 279 -3.49 12.93 -41.85
N ARG A 280 -2.84 12.08 -42.64
CA ARG A 280 -2.19 12.49 -43.91
C ARG A 280 -3.22 12.94 -44.94
N GLN A 281 -4.36 12.24 -45.06
CA GLN A 281 -5.46 12.66 -45.94
C GLN A 281 -6.01 14.03 -45.52
N ILE A 282 -6.23 14.28 -44.23
CA ILE A 282 -6.67 15.60 -43.73
C ILE A 282 -5.64 16.68 -44.10
N HIS A 283 -4.35 16.40 -43.91
CA HIS A 283 -3.28 17.34 -44.22
C HIS A 283 -3.24 17.71 -45.71
N TYR A 284 -3.14 16.71 -46.60
CA TYR A 284 -3.04 16.96 -48.04
C TYR A 284 -4.36 17.49 -48.62
N THR A 285 -5.53 17.04 -48.13
CA THR A 285 -6.81 17.61 -48.54
C THR A 285 -6.92 19.09 -48.15
N GLY A 286 -6.47 19.45 -46.94
CA GLY A 286 -6.38 20.85 -46.50
C GLY A 286 -5.44 21.69 -47.37
N GLN A 287 -4.24 21.17 -47.64
CA GLN A 287 -3.22 21.82 -48.49
C GLN A 287 -3.73 22.02 -49.93
N TYR A 288 -4.39 21.01 -50.50
CA TYR A 288 -5.00 21.07 -51.83
C TYR A 288 -6.04 22.19 -51.91
N PHE A 289 -7.01 22.24 -50.98
CA PHE A 289 -8.06 23.26 -51.02
C PHE A 289 -7.54 24.66 -50.69
N ALA A 290 -6.53 24.79 -49.83
CA ALA A 290 -5.90 26.09 -49.53
C ALA A 290 -5.23 26.71 -50.77
N GLN A 291 -4.54 25.89 -51.56
CA GLN A 291 -3.77 26.36 -52.72
C GLN A 291 -4.54 26.29 -54.05
N LYS A 292 -5.77 25.76 -54.04
CA LYS A 292 -6.59 25.57 -55.25
C LYS A 292 -6.84 26.87 -56.01
N ALA A 293 -7.14 27.97 -55.30
CA ALA A 293 -7.41 29.27 -55.94
C ALA A 293 -6.17 29.77 -56.71
N ILE A 294 -5.01 29.82 -56.04
CA ILE A 294 -3.73 30.26 -56.63
C ILE A 294 -3.33 29.36 -57.80
N TYR A 295 -3.50 28.04 -57.67
CA TYR A 295 -3.21 27.13 -58.77
C TYR A 295 -4.17 27.32 -59.97
N THR A 296 -5.44 27.63 -59.73
CA THR A 296 -6.37 27.95 -60.84
C THR A 296 -6.04 29.27 -61.53
N GLU A 297 -5.50 30.27 -60.81
CA GLU A 297 -5.00 31.51 -61.39
C GLU A 297 -3.73 31.26 -62.21
N PHE A 298 -2.81 30.45 -61.70
CA PHE A 298 -1.62 29.99 -62.43
C PHE A 298 -1.99 29.35 -63.79
N LEU A 299 -3.02 28.49 -63.81
CA LEU A 299 -3.48 27.87 -65.06
C LEU A 299 -4.00 28.89 -66.09
N LYS A 300 -4.59 29.99 -65.63
CA LYS A 300 -5.17 31.08 -66.47
C LYS A 300 -4.17 32.20 -66.79
N ALA A 301 -3.02 32.25 -66.11
CA ALA A 301 -2.04 33.32 -66.26
C ALA A 301 -1.44 33.37 -67.68
N LYS A 302 -1.37 34.57 -68.26
CA LYS A 302 -0.74 34.79 -69.58
C LYS A 302 0.76 34.49 -69.60
N ASN A 303 1.47 34.77 -68.49
CA ASN A 303 2.90 34.46 -68.33
C ASN A 303 3.12 33.50 -67.15
N LYS A 304 2.99 32.20 -67.43
CA LYS A 304 3.12 31.12 -66.44
C LYS A 304 4.50 31.06 -65.77
N GLY A 305 5.57 31.42 -66.50
CA GLY A 305 6.93 31.38 -65.98
C GLY A 305 7.18 32.40 -64.86
N ARG A 306 6.66 33.63 -65.04
CA ARG A 306 6.73 34.67 -63.99
C ARG A 306 5.86 34.29 -62.78
N PHE A 307 4.62 33.86 -63.02
CA PHE A 307 3.70 33.47 -61.95
C PHE A 307 4.26 32.31 -61.10
N ARG A 308 4.92 31.32 -61.74
CA ARG A 308 5.56 30.21 -61.01
C ARG A 308 6.71 30.66 -60.11
N LYS A 309 7.45 31.72 -60.48
CA LYS A 309 8.51 32.30 -59.64
C LYS A 309 7.96 33.09 -58.45
N GLU A 310 6.81 33.75 -58.62
CA GLU A 310 6.17 34.54 -57.57
C GLU A 310 5.42 33.65 -56.56
N HIS A 311 4.85 32.51 -57.00
CA HIS A 311 4.05 31.58 -56.18
C HIS A 311 4.64 30.16 -56.14
N THR A 312 5.97 30.04 -56.04
CA THR A 312 6.66 28.74 -56.19
C THR A 312 6.23 27.75 -55.11
N ALA A 313 6.14 28.18 -53.85
CA ALA A 313 5.81 27.33 -52.73
C ALA A 313 4.36 26.83 -52.78
N GLU A 314 3.43 27.70 -53.16
CA GLU A 314 2.00 27.41 -53.24
C GLU A 314 1.69 26.42 -54.38
N ILE A 315 2.32 26.61 -55.53
CA ILE A 315 2.17 25.70 -56.67
C ILE A 315 2.76 24.34 -56.34
N GLN A 316 3.96 24.29 -55.75
CA GLN A 316 4.59 23.03 -55.35
C GLN A 316 3.74 22.28 -54.30
N ALA A 317 3.24 22.99 -53.29
CA ALA A 317 2.35 22.44 -52.27
C ALA A 317 1.05 21.86 -52.87
N TYR A 318 0.48 22.51 -53.88
CA TYR A 318 -0.69 22.01 -54.58
C TYR A 318 -0.39 20.75 -55.41
N GLU A 319 0.72 20.75 -56.17
CA GLU A 319 1.14 19.62 -56.99
C GLU A 319 1.43 18.38 -56.12
N GLU A 320 2.15 18.56 -55.02
CA GLU A 320 2.45 17.49 -54.05
C GLU A 320 1.17 16.90 -53.44
N ALA A 321 0.27 17.75 -52.95
CA ALA A 321 -1.00 17.30 -52.39
C ALA A 321 -1.88 16.58 -53.41
N ARG A 322 -1.94 17.10 -54.64
CA ARG A 322 -2.69 16.46 -55.74
C ARG A 322 -2.14 15.08 -56.05
N ASP A 323 -0.82 14.95 -56.20
CA ASP A 323 -0.19 13.71 -56.62
C ASP A 323 -0.28 12.64 -55.52
N TRP A 324 -0.20 13.03 -54.23
CA TRP A 324 -0.44 12.14 -53.11
C TRP A 324 -1.90 11.69 -53.00
N LEU A 325 -2.87 12.61 -53.17
CA LEU A 325 -4.30 12.29 -53.07
C LEU A 325 -4.81 11.45 -54.25
N LYS A 326 -4.09 11.43 -55.38
CA LYS A 326 -4.48 10.70 -56.59
C LYS A 326 -4.68 9.21 -56.36
N SER A 327 -3.90 8.58 -55.46
CA SER A 327 -4.06 7.16 -55.13
C SER A 327 -5.30 6.85 -54.30
N PHE A 328 -5.85 7.85 -53.59
CA PHE A 328 -7.03 7.69 -52.74
C PHE A 328 -8.35 8.05 -53.45
N TYR A 329 -8.27 8.91 -54.46
CA TYR A 329 -9.43 9.41 -55.20
C TYR A 329 -9.24 9.26 -56.72
N PRO A 330 -9.25 8.02 -57.24
CA PRO A 330 -9.09 7.77 -58.68
C PRO A 330 -10.18 8.43 -59.53
N ASP A 331 -11.41 8.54 -59.00
CA ASP A 331 -12.55 9.21 -59.66
C ASP A 331 -12.53 10.75 -59.50
N GLY A 332 -11.50 11.30 -58.84
CA GLY A 332 -11.32 12.73 -58.61
C GLY A 332 -12.28 13.37 -57.58
N LYS A 333 -13.24 12.61 -57.04
CA LYS A 333 -14.16 13.07 -55.98
C LYS A 333 -13.54 12.91 -54.60
N MET A 334 -12.88 13.96 -54.11
CA MET A 334 -12.28 13.99 -52.78
C MET A 334 -13.34 14.07 -51.66
N LEU A 335 -13.08 13.39 -50.54
CA LEU A 335 -13.91 13.51 -49.34
C LEU A 335 -13.80 14.92 -48.75
N PRO A 336 -14.91 15.51 -48.26
CA PRO A 336 -14.86 16.77 -47.52
C PRO A 336 -13.99 16.66 -46.28
N ILE A 337 -13.24 17.73 -45.96
CA ILE A 337 -12.36 17.76 -44.78
C ILE A 337 -13.13 17.52 -43.47
N LYS A 338 -14.41 17.89 -43.43
CA LYS A 338 -15.31 17.64 -42.30
C LYS A 338 -15.51 16.14 -42.07
N THR A 339 -15.81 15.38 -43.13
CA THR A 339 -16.00 13.93 -43.08
C THR A 339 -14.73 13.21 -42.63
N LEU A 340 -13.55 13.62 -43.12
CA LEU A 340 -12.27 13.05 -42.68
C LEU A 340 -11.99 13.32 -41.19
N LYS A 341 -12.35 14.51 -40.68
CA LYS A 341 -12.22 14.84 -39.25
C LYS A 341 -13.19 14.02 -38.39
N GLU A 342 -14.41 13.77 -38.87
CA GLU A 342 -15.39 12.90 -38.19
C GLU A 342 -14.89 11.44 -38.14
N GLN A 343 -14.38 10.91 -39.25
CA GLN A 343 -13.78 9.57 -39.30
C GLN A 343 -12.57 9.45 -38.36
N LYS A 344 -11.69 10.46 -38.33
CA LYS A 344 -10.57 10.52 -37.37
C LYS A 344 -11.06 10.45 -35.93
N ALA A 345 -12.08 11.23 -35.58
CA ALA A 345 -12.61 11.28 -34.21
C ALA A 345 -13.20 9.92 -33.80
N SER A 346 -14.00 9.31 -34.68
CA SER A 346 -14.56 7.97 -34.42
C SER A 346 -13.48 6.90 -34.30
N LEU A 347 -12.47 6.90 -35.17
CA LEU A 347 -11.36 5.94 -35.08
C LEU A 347 -10.52 6.15 -33.82
N GLN A 348 -10.31 7.40 -33.41
CA GLN A 348 -9.60 7.71 -32.17
C GLN A 348 -10.34 7.17 -30.94
N GLU A 349 -11.66 7.31 -30.90
CA GLU A 349 -12.50 6.74 -29.84
C GLU A 349 -12.41 5.21 -29.80
N GLN A 350 -12.48 4.55 -30.96
CA GLN A 350 -12.30 3.09 -31.07
C GLN A 350 -10.90 2.64 -30.59
N ILE A 351 -9.85 3.39 -30.93
CA ILE A 351 -8.48 3.13 -30.45
C ILE A 351 -8.40 3.21 -28.93
N ASP A 352 -9.05 4.21 -28.33
CA ASP A 352 -8.99 4.40 -26.88
C ASP A 352 -9.82 3.35 -26.12
N GLN A 353 -10.95 2.92 -26.69
CA GLN A 353 -11.70 1.75 -26.24
C GLN A 353 -10.88 0.46 -26.38
N GLN A 354 -10.19 0.25 -27.50
CA GLN A 354 -9.37 -0.93 -27.72
C GLN A 354 -8.18 -1.01 -26.74
N LYS A 355 -7.55 0.14 -26.42
CA LYS A 355 -6.49 0.22 -25.41
C LYS A 355 -6.97 -0.18 -24.02
N SER A 356 -8.20 0.20 -23.64
CA SER A 356 -8.76 -0.18 -22.33
C SER A 356 -9.04 -1.69 -22.28
N SER A 357 -9.62 -2.25 -23.34
CA SER A 357 -9.81 -3.70 -23.51
C SER A 357 -8.49 -4.48 -23.43
N ILE A 358 -7.45 -4.03 -24.13
CA ILE A 358 -6.10 -4.63 -24.06
C ILE A 358 -5.54 -4.59 -22.63
N ARG A 359 -5.74 -3.49 -21.90
CA ARG A 359 -5.28 -3.39 -20.50
C ARG A 359 -5.95 -4.46 -19.63
N SER A 360 -7.26 -4.62 -19.76
CA SER A 360 -8.02 -5.63 -19.02
C SER A 360 -7.59 -7.05 -19.40
N LEU A 361 -7.41 -7.32 -20.70
CA LEU A 361 -6.92 -8.62 -21.19
C LEU A 361 -5.51 -8.92 -20.67
N LYS A 362 -4.59 -7.94 -20.68
CA LYS A 362 -3.23 -8.10 -20.13
C LYS A 362 -3.24 -8.51 -18.67
N ASN A 363 -4.09 -7.88 -17.86
CA ASN A 363 -4.23 -8.22 -16.45
C ASN A 363 -4.74 -9.66 -16.30
N LEU A 364 -5.82 -10.01 -17.00
CA LEU A 364 -6.38 -11.37 -16.98
C LEU A 364 -5.36 -12.43 -17.41
N THR A 365 -4.64 -12.20 -18.51
CA THR A 365 -3.61 -13.12 -19.02
C THR A 365 -2.48 -13.28 -18.00
N GLN A 366 -2.08 -12.21 -17.31
CA GLN A 366 -1.04 -12.25 -16.29
C GLN A 366 -1.50 -12.99 -15.02
N ASP A 367 -2.75 -12.80 -14.62
CA ASP A 367 -3.36 -13.51 -13.48
C ASP A 367 -3.42 -15.02 -13.79
N LEU A 368 -4.00 -15.39 -14.93
CA LEU A 368 -4.07 -16.79 -15.38
C LEU A 368 -2.70 -17.45 -15.46
N ARG A 369 -1.68 -16.73 -15.97
CA ARG A 369 -0.29 -17.23 -16.00
C ARG A 369 0.27 -17.49 -14.61
N THR A 370 -0.04 -16.62 -13.65
CA THR A 370 0.45 -16.73 -12.28
C THR A 370 -0.24 -17.88 -11.57
N VAL A 371 -1.56 -18.01 -11.75
CA VAL A 371 -2.37 -19.10 -11.19
C VAL A 371 -1.93 -20.44 -11.77
N ASP A 372 -1.71 -20.55 -13.08
CA ASP A 372 -1.25 -21.80 -13.72
C ASP A 372 0.09 -22.28 -13.13
N LYS A 373 1.06 -21.37 -13.02
CA LYS A 373 2.35 -21.66 -12.39
C LYS A 373 2.23 -22.03 -10.92
N ASN A 374 1.35 -21.36 -10.17
CA ASN A 374 1.15 -21.67 -8.77
C ASN A 374 0.48 -23.03 -8.59
N VAL A 375 -0.53 -23.36 -9.40
CA VAL A 375 -1.18 -24.68 -9.40
C VAL A 375 -0.14 -25.76 -9.70
N GLU A 376 0.72 -25.57 -10.71
CA GLU A 376 1.84 -26.48 -10.98
C GLU A 376 2.74 -26.65 -9.75
N ALA A 377 3.19 -25.54 -9.15
CA ALA A 377 4.06 -25.59 -7.97
C ALA A 377 3.40 -26.28 -6.76
N ILE A 378 2.11 -26.03 -6.53
CA ILE A 378 1.32 -26.64 -5.45
C ILE A 378 1.24 -28.16 -5.66
N LEU A 379 0.85 -28.59 -6.86
CA LEU A 379 0.71 -30.02 -7.17
C LEU A 379 2.07 -30.74 -7.13
N HIS A 380 3.14 -30.11 -7.62
CA HIS A 380 4.48 -30.69 -7.59
C HIS A 380 5.09 -30.76 -6.18
N ASN A 381 4.75 -29.83 -5.28
CA ASN A 381 5.23 -29.83 -3.89
C ASN A 381 4.44 -30.78 -2.97
N GLN A 382 3.27 -31.28 -3.41
CA GLN A 382 2.47 -32.27 -2.67
C GLN A 382 2.91 -33.72 -2.92
N VAL A 383 3.72 -34.00 -3.94
CA VAL A 383 4.26 -35.34 -4.19
C VAL A 383 5.61 -35.47 -3.49
N PRO A 384 5.72 -36.14 -2.32
CA PRO A 384 7.01 -36.42 -1.73
C PRO A 384 7.79 -37.30 -2.70
N LYS A 385 8.86 -36.76 -3.32
CA LYS A 385 9.92 -37.60 -3.85
C LYS A 385 10.46 -38.38 -2.66
N LYS A 386 10.13 -39.68 -2.57
CA LYS A 386 10.84 -40.62 -1.69
C LYS A 386 12.33 -40.40 -1.92
N GLN A 387 12.99 -39.72 -1.00
CA GLN A 387 14.44 -39.72 -0.94
C GLN A 387 14.79 -41.19 -0.72
N LYS A 388 15.44 -41.82 -1.72
CA LYS A 388 16.08 -43.11 -1.53
C LYS A 388 17.10 -42.90 -0.43
N THR A 389 16.77 -43.32 0.79
CA THR A 389 17.76 -43.53 1.83
C THR A 389 18.75 -44.54 1.27
N GLN A 390 19.96 -44.09 0.92
CA GLN A 390 21.07 -45.01 0.74
C GLN A 390 21.38 -45.54 2.14
N GLU A 391 21.09 -46.82 2.36
CA GLU A 391 21.63 -47.55 3.50
C GLU A 391 23.16 -47.53 3.42
N PRO A 392 23.86 -47.27 4.53
CA PRO A 392 25.30 -47.50 4.57
C PRO A 392 25.54 -49.01 4.56
N GLU A 393 26.23 -49.50 3.53
CA GLU A 393 26.80 -50.85 3.53
C GLU A 393 27.79 -50.96 4.71
N LEU A 394 27.61 -52.02 5.49
CA LEU A 394 28.42 -52.43 6.65
C LEU A 394 29.77 -53.00 6.20
#